data_AF-A0A2G9V5N6-F1
#
_entry.id   AF-A0A2G9V5N6-F1
#
_cell.length_a   1.000
_cell.length_b   1.000
_cell.length_c   1.000
_cell.angle_alpha   90.00
_cell.angle_beta   90.00
_cell.angle_gamma   90.00
#
_symmetry.space_group_name_H-M   'P 1'
#
loop_
_entity.id
_entity.type
_entity.pdbx_description
1 polymer ?
#
loop_
_entity_poly.entity_id
_entity_poly.type
_entity_poly.pdbx_seq_one_letter_code
_entity_poly.pdbx_strand_id
1 'polypeptide(L)'
;MGTCEKQIVLLQFFFYGCGGNDNKFYSLHMCNKVCGERLSPQIVFQRIPDIDECRGYTAVCDRNAWCTNTIGSYNCECMASYRGDGKHCTYVGLG
;
A
#
# COMPACT_ATOMS: atom_id res chain seq x y z
N MET A 1 -4.06 -26.62 6.54
CA MET A 1 -4.71 -25.32 6.23
C MET A 1 -5.92 -25.24 7.14
N GLY A 2 -6.11 -24.16 7.90
CA GLY A 2 -7.28 -24.01 8.78
C GLY A 2 -8.35 -23.11 8.14
N THR A 3 -9.58 -23.24 8.61
CA THR A 3 -10.76 -22.48 8.18
C THR A 3 -11.36 -21.70 9.35
N CYS A 4 -11.96 -20.54 9.08
CA CYS A 4 -12.68 -19.75 10.08
C CYS A 4 -14.11 -20.28 10.28
N GLU A 5 -14.38 -20.92 11.41
CA GLU A 5 -15.68 -21.55 11.70
C GLU A 5 -16.46 -20.79 12.77
N LYS A 6 -17.79 -20.68 12.57
CA LYS A 6 -18.70 -19.99 13.50
C LYS A 6 -19.20 -20.94 14.58
N GLN A 7 -18.97 -20.60 15.84
CA GLN A 7 -19.43 -21.38 17.01
C GLN A 7 -20.17 -20.48 18.01
N ILE A 8 -20.99 -21.10 18.87
CA ILE A 8 -21.74 -20.43 19.94
C ILE A 8 -21.04 -20.72 21.27
N VAL A 9 -20.67 -19.68 22.02
CA VAL A 9 -20.11 -19.81 23.37
C VAL A 9 -20.81 -18.81 24.29
N LEU A 10 -21.40 -19.28 25.38
CA LEU A 10 -22.07 -18.44 26.39
C LEU A 10 -23.05 -17.42 25.77
N LEU A 11 -23.98 -17.89 24.94
CA LEU A 11 -25.01 -17.11 24.23
C LEU A 11 -24.49 -16.07 23.22
N GLN A 12 -23.18 -16.04 22.95
CA GLN A 12 -22.57 -15.14 21.96
C GLN A 12 -21.96 -15.93 20.80
N PHE A 13 -21.99 -15.35 19.60
CA PHE A 13 -21.42 -15.95 18.39
C PHE A 13 -19.95 -15.53 18.22
N PHE A 14 -19.09 -16.51 17.93
CA PHE A 14 -17.67 -16.31 17.69
C PHE A 14 -17.19 -17.06 16.46
N PHE A 15 -16.05 -16.64 15.93
CA PHE A 15 -15.32 -17.32 14.88
C PHE A 15 -13.97 -17.79 15.42
N TYR A 16 -13.56 -19.01 15.06
CA TYR A 16 -12.35 -19.66 15.56
C TYR A 16 -11.47 -20.17 14.42
N GLY A 17 -10.16 -20.23 14.69
CA GLY A 17 -9.08 -20.54 13.75
C GLY A 17 -7.83 -19.73 14.08
N CYS A 18 -6.61 -20.08 13.66
CA CYS A 18 -6.17 -21.26 12.91
C CYS A 18 -4.77 -21.67 13.42
N GLY A 19 -4.49 -22.97 13.53
CA GLY A 19 -3.17 -23.49 13.92
C GLY A 19 -2.86 -23.51 15.43
N GLY A 20 -3.65 -22.83 16.26
CA GLY A 20 -3.53 -22.84 17.72
C GLY A 20 -4.79 -22.27 18.40
N ASN A 21 -4.99 -22.61 19.67
CA ASN A 21 -6.32 -22.62 20.31
C ASN A 21 -6.44 -21.53 21.41
N ASP A 22 -6.72 -20.28 21.05
CA ASP A 22 -7.25 -19.25 21.99
C ASP A 22 -8.00 -18.09 21.29
N ASN A 23 -8.17 -18.16 19.96
CA ASN A 23 -8.64 -17.06 19.14
C ASN A 23 -10.17 -16.89 19.16
N LYS A 24 -10.69 -16.02 20.04
CA LYS A 24 -12.12 -15.67 20.13
C LYS A 24 -12.46 -14.43 19.29
N PHE A 25 -12.80 -14.61 18.02
CA PHE A 25 -13.13 -13.49 17.13
C PHE A 25 -14.64 -13.19 17.09
N TYR A 26 -15.01 -11.90 17.17
CA TYR A 26 -16.42 -11.47 17.16
C TYR A 26 -17.02 -11.36 15.75
N SER A 27 -16.21 -11.51 14.68
CA SER A 27 -16.70 -11.49 13.29
C SER A 27 -15.84 -12.34 12.34
N LEU A 28 -16.46 -12.80 11.24
CA LEU A 28 -15.78 -13.55 10.18
C LEU A 28 -14.66 -12.71 9.53
N HIS A 29 -14.87 -11.40 9.37
CA HIS A 29 -13.85 -10.48 8.86
C HIS A 29 -12.63 -10.43 9.79
N MET A 30 -12.84 -10.35 11.11
CA MET A 30 -11.77 -10.34 12.11
C MET A 30 -11.00 -11.67 12.11
N CYS A 31 -11.70 -12.80 12.01
CA CYS A 31 -11.07 -14.12 11.88
C CYS A 31 -10.27 -14.24 10.58
N ASN A 32 -10.88 -13.96 9.42
CA ASN A 32 -10.21 -14.05 8.12
C ASN A 32 -9.03 -13.08 7.98
N LYS A 33 -9.03 -11.94 8.69
CA LYS A 33 -7.88 -11.02 8.72
C LYS A 33 -6.65 -11.65 9.40
N VAL A 34 -6.85 -12.45 10.45
CA VAL A 34 -5.76 -13.11 11.20
C VAL A 34 -5.39 -14.46 10.58
N CYS A 35 -6.37 -15.21 10.07
CA CYS A 35 -6.18 -16.53 9.48
C CYS A 35 -5.81 -16.51 7.98
N GLY A 36 -5.93 -15.35 7.32
CA GLY A 36 -5.99 -15.23 5.87
C GLY A 36 -4.74 -14.70 5.17
N GLU A 37 -3.57 -14.65 5.82
CA GLU A 37 -2.31 -14.30 5.14
C GLU A 37 -1.73 -15.48 4.33
N ARG A 38 -2.54 -15.89 3.33
CA ARG A 38 -2.09 -16.48 2.06
C ARG A 38 -2.56 -15.61 0.88
N LEU A 39 -2.53 -14.30 1.07
CA LEU A 39 -2.78 -13.32 0.02
C LEU A 39 -1.44 -12.96 -0.64
N SER A 40 -1.45 -13.02 -1.97
CA SER A 40 -0.34 -12.93 -2.93
C SER A 40 0.90 -12.09 -2.56
N PRO A 41 2.09 -12.41 -3.11
CA PRO A 41 3.30 -11.59 -2.95
C PRO A 41 3.20 -10.16 -3.52
N GLN A 42 2.06 -9.79 -4.12
CA GLN A 42 1.78 -8.44 -4.61
C GLN A 42 1.00 -7.57 -3.60
N ILE A 43 0.39 -8.14 -2.55
CA ILE A 43 -0.50 -7.41 -1.62
C ILE A 43 0.17 -7.08 -0.27
N VAL A 44 1.31 -7.72 0.06
CA VAL A 44 2.09 -7.42 1.27
C VAL A 44 2.57 -5.95 1.31
N PHE A 45 2.72 -5.29 0.15
CA PHE A 45 3.17 -3.90 0.04
C PHE A 45 2.06 -2.84 0.23
N GLN A 46 0.77 -3.20 0.31
CA GLN A 46 -0.36 -2.23 0.33
C GLN A 46 -1.08 -2.09 1.68
N ARG A 47 -0.48 -2.55 2.78
CA ARG A 47 -1.01 -2.33 4.15
C ARG A 47 -0.55 -1.02 4.77
N ILE A 48 0.54 -0.43 4.28
CA ILE A 48 0.98 0.93 4.63
C ILE A 48 0.35 1.88 3.61
N PRO A 49 -0.33 2.97 4.04
CA PRO A 49 -0.79 3.98 3.11
C PRO A 49 0.42 4.64 2.44
N ASP A 50 0.41 4.64 1.11
CA ASP A 50 1.43 5.28 0.30
C ASP A 50 1.53 6.78 0.64
N ILE A 51 2.74 7.29 0.79
CA ILE A 51 2.99 8.69 1.13
C ILE A 51 3.16 9.45 -0.18
N ASP A 52 2.23 10.34 -0.50
CA ASP A 52 2.33 11.18 -1.70
C ASP A 52 3.41 12.26 -1.50
N GLU A 53 4.66 11.95 -1.85
CA GLU A 53 5.78 12.88 -1.66
C GLU A 53 5.70 14.11 -2.57
N CYS A 54 4.96 14.02 -3.68
CA CYS A 54 4.67 15.15 -4.56
C CYS A 54 3.75 16.17 -3.86
N ARG A 55 2.76 15.71 -3.09
CA ARG A 55 1.90 16.58 -2.25
C ARG A 55 2.55 16.99 -0.94
N GLY A 56 3.43 16.15 -0.39
CA GLY A 56 4.18 16.45 0.83
C GLY A 56 5.30 17.47 0.65
N TYR A 57 5.62 17.85 -0.59
CA TYR A 57 6.81 18.64 -0.97
C TYR A 57 8.14 18.02 -0.50
N THR A 58 8.16 16.69 -0.28
CA THR A 58 9.34 15.91 0.07
C THR A 58 10.01 15.27 -1.15
N ALA A 59 9.34 15.28 -2.31
CA ALA A 59 9.90 14.86 -3.59
C ALA A 59 11.05 15.77 -4.05
N VAL A 60 12.19 15.19 -4.39
CA VAL A 60 13.39 15.89 -4.86
C VAL A 60 13.41 15.86 -6.39
N CYS A 61 12.58 16.70 -7.00
CA CYS A 61 12.53 16.96 -8.45
C CYS A 61 13.10 18.36 -8.78
N ASP A 62 13.52 18.57 -10.03
CA ASP A 62 13.85 19.90 -10.54
C ASP A 62 12.60 20.81 -10.54
N ARG A 63 12.78 22.11 -10.34
CA ARG A 63 11.72 23.12 -10.49
C ARG A 63 11.07 23.14 -11.88
N ASN A 64 11.76 22.62 -12.90
CA ASN A 64 11.29 22.48 -14.27
C ASN A 64 10.95 21.01 -14.60
N ALA A 65 10.56 20.21 -13.59
CA ALA A 65 10.04 18.85 -13.73
C ALA A 65 8.62 18.71 -13.15
N TRP A 66 7.85 17.78 -13.68
CA TRP A 66 6.63 17.26 -13.07
C TRP A 66 6.97 16.12 -12.10
N CYS A 67 6.26 16.08 -10.97
CA CYS A 67 6.32 14.99 -10.01
C CYS A 67 5.08 14.11 -10.17
N THR A 68 5.30 12.80 -10.34
CA THR A 68 4.23 11.79 -10.41
C THR A 68 4.43 10.80 -9.28
N ASN A 69 3.46 10.71 -8.37
CA ASN A 69 3.50 9.76 -7.26
C ASN A 69 3.30 8.32 -7.75
N THR A 70 3.99 7.36 -7.14
CA THR A 70 3.91 5.92 -7.44
C THR A 70 3.92 5.11 -6.14
N ILE A 71 3.52 3.84 -6.17
CA ILE A 71 3.44 3.05 -4.91
C ILE A 71 4.86 2.82 -4.37
N GLY A 72 5.18 3.44 -3.23
CA GLY A 72 6.46 3.36 -2.54
C GLY A 72 7.57 4.28 -3.06
N SER A 73 7.27 5.23 -3.96
CA SER A 73 8.24 6.19 -4.53
C SER A 73 7.53 7.29 -5.33
N TYR A 74 8.27 8.30 -5.79
CA TYR A 74 7.83 9.21 -6.86
C TYR A 74 8.74 9.09 -8.09
N ASN A 75 8.25 9.57 -9.23
CA ASN A 75 9.03 9.80 -10.45
C ASN A 75 9.05 11.30 -10.79
N CYS A 76 10.19 11.78 -11.27
CA CYS A 76 10.34 13.15 -11.78
C CYS A 76 10.53 13.11 -13.30
N GLU A 77 9.81 13.95 -14.05
CA GLU A 77 9.95 14.04 -15.51
C GLU A 77 10.12 15.51 -15.92
N CYS A 78 11.17 15.84 -16.69
CA CYS A 78 11.38 17.22 -17.13
C CYS A 78 10.20 17.72 -17.98
N MET A 79 9.76 18.95 -17.73
CA MET A 79 8.68 19.59 -18.47
C MET A 79 9.02 19.75 -19.96
N ALA A 80 7.99 20.03 -20.78
CA ALA A 80 8.18 20.34 -22.20
C ALA A 80 9.27 21.41 -22.41
N SER A 81 10.13 21.21 -23.41
CA SER A 81 11.33 22.01 -23.69
C SER A 81 12.46 21.96 -22.66
N TYR A 82 12.43 21.00 -21.74
CA TYR A 82 13.55 20.65 -20.88
C TYR A 82 13.99 19.20 -21.11
N ARG A 83 15.25 18.89 -20.81
CA ARG A 83 15.83 17.53 -20.83
C ARG A 83 16.70 17.30 -19.60
N GLY A 84 16.80 16.04 -19.19
CA GLY A 84 17.55 15.62 -18.00
C GLY A 84 16.94 14.40 -17.34
N ASP A 85 17.29 14.16 -16.07
CA ASP A 85 16.87 13.01 -15.26
C ASP A 85 15.65 13.31 -14.36
N GLY A 86 15.00 14.47 -14.54
CA GLY A 86 13.91 14.95 -13.70
C GLY A 86 14.35 15.59 -12.37
N LYS A 87 15.61 15.41 -11.95
CA LYS A 87 16.21 16.08 -10.78
C LYS A 87 17.07 17.28 -11.17
N HIS A 88 17.65 17.23 -12.36
CA HIS A 88 18.27 18.35 -13.06
C HIS A 88 17.67 18.42 -14.46
N CYS A 89 17.01 19.54 -14.79
CA CYS A 89 16.36 19.75 -16.07
C CYS A 89 16.93 21.00 -16.75
N THR A 90 17.62 20.81 -17.87
CA THR A 90 18.19 21.90 -18.68
C THR A 90 17.23 22.29 -19.79
N TYR A 91 17.07 23.59 -20.03
CA TYR A 91 16.26 24.11 -21.14
C TYR A 91 16.92 23.79 -22.48
N VAL A 92 16.17 23.19 -23.39
CA VAL A 92 16.63 22.81 -24.74
C VAL A 92 15.88 23.51 -25.88
N GLY A 93 14.86 24.31 -25.57
CA GLY A 93 14.05 25.03 -26.55
C GLY A 93 12.74 24.34 -26.94
N LEU A 94 11.82 25.14 -27.48
CA LEU A 94 10.65 24.67 -28.23
C LEU A 94 11.12 24.43 -29.67
N GLY A 95 11.25 23.15 -30.06
CA GLY A 95 11.42 22.74 -31.45
C GLY A 95 10.06 22.57 -32.12
#